data_AF-A0A7K2NXA6-F1
#
_entry.id   AF-A0A7K2NXA6-F1
#
_cell.length_a   1.000
_cell.length_b   1.000
_cell.length_c   1.000
_cell.angle_alpha   90.00
_cell.angle_beta   90.00
_cell.angle_gamma   90.00
#
_symmetry.space_group_name_H-M   'P 1'
#
loop_
_entity.id
_entity.type
_entity.pdbx_description
1 polymer ?
#
loop_
_entity_poly.entity_id
_entity_poly.type
_entity_poly.pdbx_seq_one_letter_code
_entity_poly.pdbx_strand_id
1 'polypeptide(L)'
;VEPPSFETLGLVPFQINPHYLDPDPGSTHKGETREERLREFLEENDVPVLGLREGSWLRVEDDRAVLGGERDARLFRRGTAPRELAVGSDLSELLDVRGEFDTSARS
;
A
#
# COMPACT_ATOMS: atom_id res chain seq x y z
N VAL A 1 -17.37 -16.36 -4.89
CA VAL A 1 -18.25 -15.19 -5.15
C VAL A 1 -17.33 -14.04 -5.47
N GLU A 2 -17.52 -13.40 -6.62
CA GLU A 2 -16.73 -12.25 -7.07
C GLU A 2 -17.63 -11.00 -7.00
N PRO A 3 -17.13 -9.85 -6.52
CA PRO A 3 -17.93 -8.64 -6.50
C PRO A 3 -18.22 -8.15 -7.93
N PRO A 4 -19.30 -7.41 -8.16
CA PRO A 4 -19.59 -6.83 -9.48
C PRO A 4 -18.52 -5.87 -10.01
N SER A 5 -17.69 -5.32 -9.12
CA SER A 5 -16.59 -4.40 -9.42
C SER A 5 -15.60 -4.37 -8.24
N PHE A 6 -14.36 -3.95 -8.51
CA PHE A 6 -13.35 -3.64 -7.50
C PHE A 6 -13.31 -2.13 -7.14
N GLU A 7 -14.20 -1.31 -7.70
CA GLU A 7 -14.38 0.08 -7.30
C GLU A 7 -14.81 0.18 -5.83
N THR A 8 -14.26 1.18 -5.12
CA THR A 8 -14.50 1.40 -3.69
C THR A 8 -14.98 2.83 -3.43
N LEU A 9 -15.06 3.23 -2.16
CA LEU A 9 -15.52 4.56 -1.75
C LEU A 9 -14.65 5.73 -2.23
N GLY A 10 -13.41 5.48 -2.64
CA GLY A 10 -12.50 6.54 -3.12
C GLY A 10 -12.08 7.57 -2.07
N LEU A 11 -12.02 7.18 -0.78
CA LEU A 11 -11.70 8.09 0.33
C LEU A 11 -10.24 8.54 0.37
N VAL A 12 -9.33 7.72 -0.18
CA VAL A 12 -7.91 8.04 -0.34
C VAL A 12 -7.47 7.66 -1.75
N PRO A 13 -6.53 8.40 -2.37
CA PRO A 13 -6.11 8.18 -3.76
C PRO A 13 -5.02 7.10 -3.92
N PHE A 14 -4.74 6.33 -2.87
CA PHE A 14 -3.77 5.24 -2.85
C PHE A 14 -4.40 3.98 -2.28
N GLN A 15 -3.73 2.85 -2.43
CA GLN A 15 -4.20 1.57 -1.89
C GLN A 15 -3.68 1.32 -0.48
N ILE A 16 -4.49 0.69 0.36
CA ILE A 16 -4.07 0.23 1.69
C ILE A 16 -3.99 -1.29 1.65
N ASN A 17 -2.84 -1.84 2.02
CA ASN A 17 -2.70 -3.26 2.30
C ASN A 17 -2.75 -3.47 3.82
N PRO A 18 -3.92 -3.82 4.39
CA PRO A 18 -4.04 -4.01 5.83
C PRO A 18 -3.35 -5.32 6.26
N HIS A 19 -3.02 -5.40 7.55
CA HIS A 19 -2.35 -6.56 8.13
C HIS A 19 -1.10 -6.95 7.32
N TYR A 20 -0.30 -5.96 6.90
CA TYR A 20 0.94 -6.22 6.19
C TYR A 20 1.91 -6.96 7.13
N LEU A 21 2.43 -8.08 6.65
CA LEU A 21 3.38 -8.93 7.34
C LEU A 21 4.69 -8.91 6.57
N ASP A 22 5.80 -8.74 7.30
CA ASP A 22 7.12 -8.86 6.70
C ASP A 22 7.39 -10.28 6.21
N PRO A 23 8.24 -10.43 5.18
CA PRO A 23 8.78 -11.74 4.84
C PRO A 23 9.45 -12.35 6.07
N ASP A 24 9.02 -13.53 6.47
CA ASP A 24 9.69 -14.31 7.53
C ASP A 24 10.95 -14.96 6.94
N PRO A 25 12.17 -14.54 7.35
CA PRO A 25 13.41 -15.09 6.81
C PRO A 25 13.64 -16.58 7.14
N GLY A 26 12.96 -17.08 8.17
CA GLY A 26 13.04 -18.48 8.62
C GLY A 26 11.97 -19.38 8.01
N SER A 27 11.05 -18.84 7.22
CA SER A 27 9.96 -19.60 6.64
C SER A 27 10.46 -20.64 5.63
N THR A 28 10.00 -21.88 5.77
CA THR A 28 10.19 -22.94 4.77
C THR A 28 9.04 -23.00 3.77
N HIS A 29 8.04 -22.14 3.93
CA HIS A 29 6.90 -22.04 3.04
C HIS A 29 7.34 -21.46 1.70
N LYS A 30 7.06 -22.18 0.60
CA LYS A 30 7.44 -21.76 -0.76
C LYS A 30 6.38 -20.90 -1.47
N GLY A 31 5.36 -20.44 -0.74
CA GLY A 31 4.37 -19.52 -1.29
C GLY A 31 4.91 -18.10 -1.35
N GLU A 32 4.36 -17.26 -2.22
CA GLU A 32 4.76 -15.86 -2.35
C GLU A 32 4.55 -15.09 -1.05
N THR A 33 5.51 -14.23 -0.75
CA THR A 33 5.44 -13.22 0.28
C THR A 33 4.43 -12.14 -0.08
N ARG A 34 3.98 -11.37 0.92
CA ARG A 34 3.11 -10.21 0.67
C ARG A 34 3.82 -9.19 -0.22
N GLU A 35 5.12 -9.02 -0.02
CA GLU A 35 5.95 -8.10 -0.79
C GLU A 35 5.98 -8.49 -2.27
N GLU A 36 6.16 -9.77 -2.61
CA GLU A 36 6.13 -10.25 -4.00
C GLU A 36 4.79 -9.95 -4.69
N ARG A 37 3.67 -10.30 -4.04
CA ARG A 37 2.33 -10.00 -4.60
C ARG A 37 2.09 -8.51 -4.82
N LEU A 38 2.59 -7.66 -3.93
CA LEU A 38 2.47 -6.21 -4.09
C LEU A 38 3.36 -5.68 -5.22
N ARG A 39 4.54 -6.30 -5.46
CA ARG A 39 5.38 -5.95 -6.60
C ARG A 39 4.70 -6.33 -7.92
N GLU A 40 4.14 -7.53 -8.03
CA GLU A 40 3.36 -7.98 -9.19
C GLU A 40 2.17 -7.07 -9.46
N PHE A 41 1.41 -6.69 -8.41
CA PHE A 41 0.34 -5.71 -8.54
C PHE A 41 0.84 -4.38 -9.11
N LEU A 42 2.01 -3.91 -8.66
CA LEU A 42 2.65 -2.68 -9.12
C LEU A 42 3.30 -2.80 -10.51
N GLU A 43 3.45 -4.01 -11.05
CA GLU A 43 3.88 -4.19 -12.43
C GLU A 43 2.79 -3.76 -13.41
N GLU A 44 1.52 -3.85 -13.03
CA GLU A 44 0.38 -3.48 -13.88
C GLU A 44 -0.27 -2.13 -13.48
N ASN A 45 -0.09 -1.72 -12.23
CA ASN A 45 -0.72 -0.53 -11.64
C ASN A 45 0.31 0.43 -11.07
N ASP A 46 0.16 1.74 -11.31
CA ASP A 46 1.06 2.76 -10.75
C ASP A 46 0.47 3.49 -9.54
N VAL A 47 -0.52 2.88 -8.88
CA VAL A 47 -1.09 3.40 -7.64
C VAL A 47 -0.21 3.01 -6.44
N PRO A 48 0.23 3.95 -5.58
CA PRO A 48 0.99 3.61 -4.39
C PRO A 48 0.21 2.68 -3.46
N VAL A 49 0.92 1.78 -2.78
CA VAL A 49 0.32 0.88 -1.77
C VAL A 49 0.96 1.15 -0.41
N LEU A 50 0.14 1.48 0.60
CA LEU A 50 0.56 1.62 1.98
C LEU A 50 0.27 0.32 2.74
N GLY A 51 1.32 -0.44 3.05
CA GLY A 51 1.26 -1.61 3.91
C GLY A 51 1.18 -1.22 5.38
N LEU A 52 -0.01 -1.37 5.97
CA LEU A 52 -0.25 -1.11 7.39
C LEU A 52 -0.07 -2.40 8.19
N ARG A 53 0.89 -2.40 9.11
CA ARG A 53 1.14 -3.51 10.05
C ARG A 53 0.04 -3.54 11.11
N GLU A 54 -0.18 -4.70 11.71
CA GLU A 54 -1.10 -4.79 12.85
C GLU A 54 -0.67 -3.85 13.98
N GLY A 55 -1.63 -3.09 14.53
CA GLY A 55 -1.36 -2.06 15.53
C GLY A 55 -0.95 -0.70 14.96
N SER A 56 -0.82 -0.56 13.63
CA SER A 56 -0.69 0.73 12.94
C SER A 56 -2.03 1.19 12.35
N TRP A 57 -2.18 2.49 12.17
CA TRP A 57 -3.37 3.11 11.58
C TRP A 57 -3.00 4.42 10.88
N LEU A 58 -3.86 4.88 9.98
CA LEU A 58 -3.70 6.16 9.30
C LEU A 58 -4.81 7.11 9.72
N ARG A 59 -4.45 8.31 10.19
CA ARG A 59 -5.40 9.43 10.30
C ARG A 59 -5.43 10.18 9.00
N VAL A 60 -6.63 10.48 8.49
CA VAL A 60 -6.80 11.49 7.45
C VAL A 60 -7.81 12.51 7.97
N GLU A 61 -7.38 13.76 8.07
CA GLU A 61 -8.19 14.92 8.46
C GLU A 61 -7.89 16.03 7.42
N ASP A 62 -8.88 16.39 6.61
CA ASP A 62 -8.74 17.33 5.49
C ASP A 62 -7.61 16.94 4.51
N ASP A 63 -6.59 17.78 4.36
CA ASP A 63 -5.41 17.59 3.52
C ASP A 63 -4.23 16.96 4.27
N ARG A 64 -4.47 16.48 5.50
CA ARG A 64 -3.42 15.92 6.35
C ARG A 64 -3.59 14.42 6.55
N ALA A 65 -2.55 13.67 6.22
CA ALA A 65 -2.45 12.24 6.53
C ALA A 65 -1.30 11.97 7.51
N VAL A 66 -1.55 11.26 8.61
CA VAL A 66 -0.52 10.95 9.62
C VAL A 66 -0.57 9.49 10.00
N LEU A 67 0.59 8.83 9.94
CA LEU A 67 0.74 7.46 10.42
C LEU A 67 0.76 7.45 11.95
N GLY A 68 -0.08 6.61 12.56
CA GLY A 68 -0.11 6.39 14.00
C GLY A 68 -0.08 4.91 14.37
N GLY A 69 -0.01 4.65 15.68
CA GLY A 69 -0.02 3.31 16.24
C GLY A 69 1.34 2.89 16.80
N GLU A 70 1.58 1.59 16.91
CA GLU A 70 2.77 1.03 17.57
C GLU A 70 3.86 0.56 16.59
N ARG A 71 3.51 0.45 15.30
CA ARG A 71 4.40 -0.12 14.29
C ARG A 71 4.48 0.79 13.08
N ASP A 72 5.66 0.79 12.47
CA ASP A 72 5.94 1.47 11.23
C ASP A 72 5.08 0.91 10.08
N ALA A 73 4.90 1.70 9.03
CA ALA A 73 4.24 1.27 7.82
C ALA A 73 5.26 1.17 6.68
N ARG A 74 4.91 0.40 5.64
CA ARG A 74 5.79 0.23 4.48
C ARG A 74 5.09 0.71 3.22
N LEU A 75 5.73 1.62 2.49
CA LEU A 75 5.19 2.21 1.28
C LEU A 75 5.81 1.56 0.05
N PHE A 76 4.95 1.12 -0.86
CA PHE A 76 5.32 0.50 -2.12
C PHE A 76 4.94 1.42 -3.28
N ARG A 77 5.86 1.58 -4.23
CA ARG A 77 5.69 2.34 -5.48
C ARG A 77 6.36 1.60 -6.61
N ARG A 78 5.78 1.66 -7.81
CA ARG A 78 6.30 1.01 -9.01
C ARG A 78 7.74 1.41 -9.28
N GLY A 79 8.57 0.44 -9.64
CA GLY A 79 9.96 0.68 -10.02
C GLY A 79 10.88 1.17 -8.90
N THR A 80 10.42 1.19 -7.64
CA THR A 80 11.24 1.65 -6.50
C THR A 80 11.29 0.61 -5.38
N ALA A 81 12.38 0.62 -4.62
CA ALA A 81 12.47 -0.20 -3.41
C ALA A 81 11.43 0.28 -2.37
N PRO A 82 10.79 -0.64 -1.62
CA PRO A 82 9.83 -0.25 -0.59
C PRO A 82 10.47 0.64 0.47
N ARG A 83 9.75 1.69 0.90
CA ARG A 83 10.20 2.67 1.90
C ARG A 83 9.53 2.40 3.24
N GLU A 84 10.33 2.26 4.30
CA GLU A 84 9.81 2.25 5.68
C GLU A 84 9.40 3.66 6.13
N LEU A 85 8.30 3.72 6.88
CA LEU A 85 7.67 4.94 7.38
C LEU A 85 7.52 4.84 8.88
N ALA A 86 8.26 5.67 9.62
CA ALA A 86 8.19 5.69 11.06
C ALA A 86 6.81 6.14 11.56
N VAL A 87 6.32 5.58 12.67
CA VAL A 87 5.15 6.13 13.38
C VAL A 87 5.30 7.63 13.60
N GLY A 88 4.22 8.39 13.36
CA GLY A 88 4.20 9.85 13.43
C GLY A 88 4.61 10.55 12.14
N SER A 89 5.02 9.80 11.10
CA SER A 89 5.33 10.37 9.79
C SER A 89 4.10 11.07 9.20
N ASP A 90 4.35 12.25 8.64
CA ASP A 90 3.40 12.96 7.79
C ASP A 90 3.41 12.30 6.41
N LEU A 91 2.24 11.84 5.97
CA LEU A 91 1.99 11.13 4.72
C LEU A 91 1.05 11.91 3.80
N SER A 92 0.90 13.23 4.01
CA SER A 92 -0.02 14.08 3.26
C SER A 92 0.30 14.17 1.77
N GLU A 93 1.56 13.96 1.39
CA GLU A 93 2.00 13.83 -0.02
C GLU A 93 1.32 12.67 -0.75
N LEU A 94 0.80 11.68 -0.02
CA LEU A 94 0.03 10.60 -0.62
C LEU A 94 -1.37 11.05 -1.03
N LEU A 95 -1.90 12.16 -0.52
CA LEU A 95 -3.24 12.66 -0.87
C LEU A 95 -3.28 13.38 -2.22
N ASP A 96 -2.13 13.76 -2.78
CA ASP A 96 -2.01 14.42 -4.08
C ASP A 96 -1.70 13.46 -5.24
N VAL A 97 -1.54 12.16 -4.95
CA VAL A 97 -1.14 11.19 -5.98
C VAL A 97 -2.27 10.96 -6.98
N ARG A 98 -1.89 10.78 -8.25
CA ARG A 98 -2.77 10.32 -9.32
C ARG A 98 -2.34 8.93 -9.74
N GLY A 99 -2.75 7.92 -8.96
CA GLY A 99 -2.56 6.53 -9.34
C GLY A 99 -3.51 6.16 -10.48
N GLU A 100 -3.00 5.54 -11.53
CA GLU A 100 -3.82 4.90 -12.56
C GLU A 100 -3.81 3.38 -12.31
N PHE A 101 -4.99 2.78 -12.38
CA PHE A 101 -5.15 1.33 -12.46
C PHE A 101 -5.08 0.89 -13.92
N ASP A 102 -4.58 -0.33 -14.16
CA ASP A 102 -4.52 -0.93 -15.50
C ASP A 102 -3.82 -0.05 -16.54
N THR A 103 -2.54 0.23 -16.29
CA THR A 103 -1.72 1.00 -17.23
C THR A 103 -1.41 0.24 -18.53
N SER A 104 -1.79 -1.03 -18.65
CA SER A 104 -1.52 -1.91 -19.78
C SER A 104 -2.34 -1.57 -21.04
N ALA A 105 -3.39 -0.75 -20.92
CA ALA A 105 -4.31 -0.40 -22.01
C ALA A 105 -3.84 0.76 -22.92
N ARG A 106 -2.64 1.31 -22.74
CA ARG A 106 -2.08 2.37 -23.61
C ARG A 106 -0.87 1.87 -24.41
N SER A 107 -1.11 0.97 -25.36
CA SER A 107 -0.20 0.69 -26.49
C SER A 107 -0.91 0.88 -27.82
#